data_AF-A0A843CQR4-F1
#
_entry.id   AF-A0A843CQR4-F1
#
_cell.length_a   1.000
_cell.length_b   1.000
_cell.length_c   1.000
_cell.angle_alpha   90.00
_cell.angle_beta   90.00
_cell.angle_gamma   90.00
#
_symmetry.space_group_name_H-M   'P 1'
#
loop_
_entity.id
_entity.type
_entity.pdbx_description
1 polymer ?
#
loop_
_entity_poly.entity_id
_entity_poly.type
_entity_poly.pdbx_seq_one_letter_code
_entity_poly.pdbx_strand_id
1 'polypeptide(L)'
;GEGKTDTEKIDFGKKEMQNIYDELNTSDHGDIITLGSPQLGLEEIADLSLMLRGRSFSKRCMVFCPRVVQEQARKIGYANELERAGCEILSDCCTCLTPLVDKNYIDSVTTNSIKGAYYLKNSNGVDVNLKPLSQIIKDETK
;
A
#
# COMPACT_ATOMS: atom_id res chain seq x y z
N GLY A 1 38.64 -3.94 -16.53
CA GLY A 1 37.68 -4.43 -17.52
C GLY A 1 36.79 -3.27 -17.89
N GLU A 2 36.86 -2.83 -19.13
CA GLU A 2 36.10 -1.69 -19.65
C GLU A 2 34.64 -2.11 -19.86
N GLY A 3 33.71 -1.51 -19.10
CA GLY A 3 32.28 -1.75 -19.23
C GLY A 3 31.74 -1.11 -20.51
N LYS A 4 30.93 -1.87 -21.27
CA LYS A 4 30.26 -1.43 -22.51
C LYS A 4 29.44 -0.16 -22.30
N THR A 5 29.59 0.80 -23.22
CA THR A 5 29.00 2.14 -23.23
C THR A 5 27.62 2.27 -23.88
N ASP A 6 26.98 1.18 -24.30
CA ASP A 6 25.63 1.18 -24.91
C ASP A 6 24.53 0.96 -23.86
N THR A 7 24.31 1.93 -22.99
CA THR A 7 23.13 1.93 -22.09
C THR A 7 22.14 2.99 -22.55
N GLU A 8 20.86 2.61 -22.66
CA GLU A 8 19.77 3.54 -22.95
C GLU A 8 19.67 4.59 -21.84
N LYS A 9 19.53 5.86 -22.23
CA LYS A 9 19.24 6.96 -21.31
C LYS A 9 17.77 7.30 -21.42
N ILE A 10 17.08 7.22 -20.28
CA ILE A 10 15.67 7.61 -20.15
C ILE A 10 15.61 8.84 -19.27
N ASP A 11 15.07 9.93 -19.79
CA ASP A 11 14.81 11.14 -19.01
C ASP A 11 13.54 10.94 -18.18
N PHE A 12 13.62 11.23 -16.89
CA PHE A 12 12.49 11.16 -15.97
C PHE A 12 12.37 12.47 -15.18
N GLY A 13 11.22 13.12 -15.32
CA GLY A 13 10.89 14.36 -14.64
C GLY A 13 9.47 14.39 -14.09
N LYS A 14 9.04 15.59 -13.70
CA LYS A 14 7.71 15.81 -13.10
C LYS A 14 6.57 15.43 -14.03
N LYS A 15 6.75 15.62 -15.34
CA LYS A 15 5.72 15.30 -16.34
C LYS A 15 5.51 13.80 -16.43
N GLU A 16 6.60 13.02 -16.50
CA GLU A 16 6.55 11.57 -16.54
C GLU A 16 5.96 11.01 -15.25
N MET A 17 6.36 11.56 -14.10
CA MET A 17 5.78 11.21 -12.80
C MET A 17 4.26 11.47 -12.74
N GLN A 18 3.82 12.65 -13.19
CA GLN A 18 2.40 13.01 -13.16
C GLN A 18 1.58 12.12 -14.11
N ASN A 19 2.09 11.84 -15.31
CA ASN A 19 1.42 10.96 -16.26
C ASN A 19 1.20 9.56 -15.66
N ILE A 20 2.20 9.00 -14.98
CA ILE A 20 2.07 7.70 -14.30
C ILE A 20 1.07 7.78 -13.13
N TYR A 21 1.09 8.88 -12.37
CA TYR A 21 0.13 9.07 -11.29
C TYR A 21 -1.31 9.13 -11.83
N ASP A 22 -1.57 9.94 -12.86
CA ASP A 22 -2.89 10.09 -13.47
C ASP A 22 -3.38 8.80 -14.13
N GLU A 23 -2.47 8.01 -14.70
CA GLU A 23 -2.80 6.69 -15.25
C GLU A 23 -3.22 5.69 -14.17
N LEU A 24 -2.54 5.72 -13.02
CA LEU A 24 -2.75 4.76 -11.94
C LEU A 24 -3.85 5.17 -10.96
N ASN A 25 -4.11 6.45 -10.77
CA ASN A 25 -5.14 6.96 -9.87
C ASN A 25 -6.48 7.12 -10.61
N THR A 26 -7.30 6.07 -10.60
CA THR A 26 -8.57 6.02 -11.34
C THR A 26 -9.82 6.30 -10.50
N SER A 27 -9.67 6.51 -9.19
CA SER A 27 -10.77 6.86 -8.28
C SER A 27 -10.32 7.83 -7.19
N ASP A 28 -11.26 8.62 -6.66
CA ASP A 28 -11.04 9.51 -5.52
C ASP A 28 -11.28 8.82 -4.16
N HIS A 29 -11.87 7.62 -4.17
CA HIS A 29 -12.23 6.83 -2.99
C HIS A 29 -11.88 5.35 -3.15
N GLY A 30 -11.83 4.63 -2.03
CA GLY A 30 -11.63 3.18 -1.97
C GLY A 30 -12.60 2.54 -1.00
N ASP A 31 -13.09 1.34 -1.32
CA ASP A 31 -13.96 0.54 -0.44
C ASP A 31 -13.16 -0.11 0.69
N ILE A 32 -11.91 -0.46 0.38
CA ILE A 32 -10.92 -1.01 1.31
C ILE A 32 -9.59 -0.28 1.18
N ILE A 33 -8.72 -0.47 2.17
CA ILE A 33 -7.38 0.11 2.22
C ILE A 33 -6.37 -1.03 2.17
N THR A 34 -5.34 -0.89 1.34
CA THR A 34 -4.22 -1.82 1.28
C THR A 34 -2.88 -1.10 1.38
N LEU A 35 -2.06 -1.53 2.33
CA LEU A 35 -0.74 -0.96 2.62
C LEU A 35 0.31 -2.06 2.53
N GLY A 36 1.41 -1.84 1.79
CA GLY A 36 2.50 -2.82 1.67
C GLY A 36 2.52 -3.59 0.34
N SER A 37 2.72 -2.88 -0.78
CA SER A 37 3.18 -3.51 -2.03
C SER A 37 4.32 -2.68 -2.67
N PRO A 38 5.60 -3.02 -2.53
CA PRO A 38 6.17 -4.12 -1.78
C PRO A 38 5.77 -4.11 -0.30
N GLN A 39 5.85 -5.28 0.32
CA GLN A 39 5.49 -5.50 1.72
C GLN A 39 6.28 -4.58 2.65
N LEU A 40 5.62 -4.05 3.68
CA LEU A 40 6.22 -3.10 4.63
C LEU A 40 7.32 -3.74 5.47
N GLY A 41 8.41 -3.01 5.65
CA GLY A 41 9.48 -3.31 6.60
C GLY A 41 9.10 -2.97 8.05
N LEU A 42 9.96 -3.35 9.01
CA LEU A 42 9.71 -3.11 10.43
C LEU A 42 9.65 -1.61 10.77
N GLU A 43 10.50 -0.80 10.14
CA GLU A 43 10.51 0.66 10.34
C GLU A 43 9.22 1.30 9.84
N GLU A 44 8.74 0.92 8.65
CA GLU A 44 7.46 1.41 8.11
C GLU A 44 6.27 0.97 8.98
N ILE A 45 6.31 -0.23 9.55
CA ILE A 45 5.32 -0.70 10.53
C ILE A 45 5.38 0.14 11.82
N ALA A 46 6.57 0.47 12.30
CA ALA A 46 6.75 1.33 13.46
C ALA A 46 6.16 2.72 13.20
N ASP A 47 6.50 3.34 12.07
CA ASP A 47 5.99 4.65 11.67
C ASP A 47 4.46 4.64 11.54
N LEU A 48 3.91 3.63 10.86
CA LEU A 48 2.46 3.46 10.74
C LEU A 48 1.79 3.34 12.13
N SER A 49 2.40 2.57 13.05
CA SER A 49 1.88 2.44 14.42
C SER A 49 1.86 3.77 15.17
N LEU A 50 2.87 4.62 14.97
CA LEU A 50 2.94 5.95 15.56
C LEU A 50 1.86 6.87 14.98
N MET A 51 1.70 6.86 13.67
CA MET A 51 0.69 7.66 12.96
C MET A 51 -0.74 7.30 13.39
N LEU A 52 -0.98 6.04 13.76
CA LEU A 52 -2.29 5.51 14.14
C LEU A 52 -2.60 5.64 15.64
N ARG A 53 -1.70 6.16 16.47
CA ARG A 53 -1.94 6.32 17.92
C ARG A 53 -3.20 7.16 18.18
N GLY A 54 -4.15 6.58 18.89
CA GLY A 54 -5.44 7.22 19.20
C GLY A 54 -6.38 7.38 18.01
N ARG A 55 -6.04 6.81 16.85
CA ARG A 55 -6.84 6.80 15.62
C ARG A 55 -7.29 5.38 15.27
N SER A 56 -8.31 5.27 14.44
CA SER A 56 -8.77 3.99 13.89
C SER A 56 -9.33 4.16 12.48
N PHE A 57 -9.11 3.17 11.61
CA PHE A 57 -9.68 3.17 10.27
C PHE A 57 -11.19 2.93 10.31
N SER A 58 -11.92 3.64 9.46
CA SER A 58 -13.37 3.44 9.29
C SER A 58 -13.73 2.33 8.31
N LYS A 59 -12.76 1.87 7.52
CA LYS A 59 -12.87 0.81 6.51
C LYS A 59 -11.87 -0.29 6.83
N ARG A 60 -12.08 -1.46 6.22
CA ARG A 60 -11.14 -2.58 6.31
C ARG A 60 -9.77 -2.16 5.77
N CYS A 61 -8.72 -2.28 6.60
CA CYS A 61 -7.35 -1.96 6.23
C CYS A 61 -6.47 -3.20 6.33
N MET A 62 -5.91 -3.64 5.20
CA MET A 62 -4.98 -4.76 5.14
C MET A 62 -3.54 -4.25 5.02
N VAL A 63 -2.70 -4.67 5.97
CA VAL A 63 -1.28 -4.32 6.05
C VAL A 63 -0.44 -5.55 5.72
N PHE A 64 0.30 -5.50 4.64
CA PHE A 64 1.12 -6.61 4.15
C PHE A 64 2.58 -6.43 4.57
N CYS A 65 3.15 -7.42 5.26
CA CYS A 65 4.55 -7.43 5.69
C CYS A 65 5.13 -8.86 5.65
N PRO A 66 6.46 -9.05 5.56
CA PRO A 66 7.05 -10.38 5.67
C PRO A 66 6.77 -11.00 7.04
N ARG A 67 6.64 -12.34 7.11
CA ARG A 67 6.34 -13.04 8.39
C ARG A 67 7.31 -12.67 9.52
N VAL A 68 8.60 -12.56 9.21
CA VAL A 68 9.63 -12.16 10.18
C VAL A 68 9.37 -10.76 10.74
N VAL A 69 8.93 -9.82 9.90
CA VAL A 69 8.57 -8.45 10.32
C VAL A 69 7.32 -8.48 11.18
N GLN A 70 6.30 -9.27 10.81
CA GLN A 70 5.10 -9.43 11.61
C GLN A 70 5.42 -9.95 13.02
N GLU A 71 6.27 -10.99 13.13
CA GLU A 71 6.70 -11.54 14.42
C GLU A 71 7.47 -10.52 15.27
N GLN A 72 8.38 -9.75 14.66
CA GLN A 72 9.11 -8.68 15.34
C GLN A 72 8.16 -7.58 15.83
N ALA A 73 7.24 -7.13 14.98
CA ALA A 73 6.25 -6.10 15.31
C ALA A 73 5.33 -6.55 16.46
N ARG A 74 4.99 -7.84 16.54
CA ARG A 74 4.24 -8.41 17.67
C ARG A 74 5.05 -8.41 18.97
N LYS A 75 6.32 -8.81 18.92
CA LYS A 75 7.21 -8.83 20.10
C LYS A 75 7.43 -7.44 20.70
N ILE A 76 7.55 -6.42 19.86
CA ILE A 76 7.81 -5.03 20.28
C ILE A 76 6.50 -4.27 20.59
N GLY A 77 5.35 -4.80 20.17
CA GLY A 77 4.02 -4.25 20.45
C GLY A 77 3.43 -3.34 19.37
N TYR A 78 4.14 -3.09 18.27
CA TYR A 78 3.62 -2.30 17.14
C TYR A 78 2.39 -2.95 16.50
N ALA A 79 2.37 -4.29 16.41
CA ALA A 79 1.23 -5.01 15.87
C ALA A 79 -0.06 -4.72 16.67
N ASN A 80 0.04 -4.59 17.99
CA ASN A 80 -1.11 -4.32 18.85
C ASN A 80 -1.75 -2.97 18.52
N GLU A 81 -0.94 -1.95 18.23
CA GLU A 81 -1.46 -0.63 17.84
C GLU A 81 -2.11 -0.65 16.46
N LEU A 82 -1.54 -1.38 15.49
CA LEU A 82 -2.17 -1.56 14.18
C LEU A 82 -3.50 -2.30 14.30
N GLU A 83 -3.54 -3.41 15.04
CA GLU A 83 -4.76 -4.20 15.26
C GLU A 83 -5.82 -3.40 16.03
N ARG A 84 -5.43 -2.61 17.05
CA ARG A 84 -6.32 -1.67 17.75
C ARG A 84 -6.91 -0.63 16.80
N ALA A 85 -6.12 -0.15 15.83
CA ALA A 85 -6.59 0.78 14.81
C ALA A 85 -7.46 0.13 13.72
N GLY A 86 -7.73 -1.17 13.80
CA GLY A 86 -8.56 -1.92 12.85
C GLY A 86 -7.80 -2.51 11.66
N CYS A 87 -6.47 -2.59 11.71
CA CYS A 87 -5.67 -3.19 10.65
C CYS A 87 -5.61 -4.72 10.76
N GLU A 88 -5.73 -5.40 9.62
CA GLU A 88 -5.40 -6.81 9.45
C GLU A 88 -3.96 -6.94 8.95
N ILE A 89 -3.08 -7.53 9.76
CA ILE A 89 -1.68 -7.73 9.39
C ILE A 89 -1.54 -9.09 8.69
N LEU A 90 -1.15 -9.07 7.41
CA LEU A 90 -1.06 -10.23 6.55
C LEU A 90 0.39 -10.47 6.10
N SER A 91 0.76 -11.76 6.01
CA SER A 91 2.07 -12.21 5.55
C SER A 91 1.92 -13.36 4.55
N ASP A 92 2.95 -13.59 3.74
CA ASP A 92 3.02 -14.70 2.76
C ASP A 92 1.96 -14.63 1.65
N CYS A 93 1.36 -13.46 1.50
CA CYS A 93 0.44 -13.13 0.43
C CYS A 93 0.82 -11.80 -0.21
N CYS A 94 0.40 -11.64 -1.46
CA CYS A 94 0.52 -10.38 -2.18
C CYS A 94 -0.83 -9.68 -2.21
N THR A 95 -0.83 -8.36 -2.06
CA THR A 95 -2.03 -7.51 -2.09
C THR A 95 -2.91 -7.75 -3.33
N CYS A 96 -2.30 -7.93 -4.50
CA CYS A 96 -3.00 -8.03 -5.78
C CYS A 96 -3.09 -9.46 -6.33
N LEU A 97 -2.14 -10.34 -5.99
CA LEU A 97 -2.06 -11.70 -6.56
C LEU A 97 -2.69 -12.77 -5.68
N THR A 98 -3.59 -12.38 -4.78
CA THR A 98 -4.36 -13.29 -3.92
C THR A 98 -5.84 -12.92 -3.98
N PRO A 99 -6.78 -13.83 -3.68
CA PRO A 99 -8.23 -13.58 -3.79
C PRO A 99 -8.77 -12.63 -2.70
N LEU A 100 -7.92 -11.79 -2.11
CA LEU A 100 -8.28 -10.81 -1.10
C LEU A 100 -8.95 -9.57 -1.71
N VAL A 101 -8.68 -9.30 -2.99
CA VAL A 101 -9.28 -8.20 -3.76
C VAL A 101 -9.93 -8.77 -5.01
N ASP A 102 -11.26 -8.76 -5.03
CA ASP A 102 -12.10 -9.30 -6.10
C ASP A 102 -13.07 -8.21 -6.60
N LYS A 103 -13.03 -7.93 -7.92
CA LYS A 103 -13.84 -6.88 -8.57
C LYS A 103 -15.35 -7.15 -8.53
N ASN A 104 -15.78 -8.37 -8.21
CA ASN A 104 -17.20 -8.65 -7.98
C ASN A 104 -17.74 -8.00 -6.69
N TYR A 105 -16.86 -7.63 -5.75
CA TYR A 105 -17.25 -7.10 -4.44
C TYR A 105 -16.56 -5.78 -4.07
N ILE A 106 -15.45 -5.46 -4.72
CA ILE A 106 -14.64 -4.27 -4.44
C ILE A 106 -14.54 -3.47 -5.73
N ASP A 107 -15.10 -2.27 -5.74
CA ASP A 107 -15.04 -1.40 -6.89
C ASP A 107 -13.71 -0.67 -6.97
N SER A 108 -13.21 -0.20 -5.81
CA SER A 108 -12.01 0.61 -5.72
C SER A 108 -11.17 0.33 -4.46
N VAL A 109 -9.86 0.52 -4.55
CA VAL A 109 -8.90 0.30 -3.45
C VAL A 109 -8.09 1.55 -3.18
N THR A 110 -8.04 1.98 -1.92
CA THR A 110 -7.11 3.02 -1.47
C THR A 110 -5.75 2.40 -1.15
N THR A 111 -4.67 2.93 -1.71
CA THR A 111 -3.31 2.43 -1.48
C THR A 111 -2.26 3.53 -1.55
N ASN A 112 -1.14 3.36 -0.81
CA ASN A 112 0.03 4.22 -0.88
C ASN A 112 1.10 3.71 -1.84
N SER A 113 0.79 2.69 -2.63
CA SER A 113 1.76 1.90 -3.35
C SER A 113 1.57 2.01 -4.87
N ILE A 114 2.63 2.39 -5.59
CA ILE A 114 2.65 2.41 -7.06
C ILE A 114 2.54 0.99 -7.64
N LYS A 115 3.26 0.02 -7.07
CA LYS A 115 3.21 -1.38 -7.52
C LYS A 115 1.82 -1.98 -7.29
N GLY A 116 1.25 -1.73 -6.11
CA GLY A 116 -0.11 -2.12 -5.74
C GLY A 116 -1.11 -1.52 -6.73
N ALA A 117 -1.08 -0.19 -6.92
CA ALA A 117 -1.92 0.51 -7.88
C ALA A 117 -1.85 -0.10 -9.28
N TYR A 118 -0.64 -0.34 -9.79
CA TYR A 118 -0.43 -0.95 -11.11
C TYR A 118 -1.12 -2.30 -11.25
N TYR A 119 -0.92 -3.22 -10.30
CA TYR A 119 -1.52 -4.56 -10.41
C TYR A 119 -3.02 -4.57 -10.08
N LEU A 120 -3.47 -3.78 -9.11
CA LEU A 120 -4.89 -3.64 -8.79
C LEU A 120 -5.69 -3.18 -10.01
N LYS A 121 -5.19 -2.14 -10.69
CA LYS A 121 -5.78 -1.64 -11.94
C LYS A 121 -5.65 -2.65 -13.09
N ASN A 122 -4.42 -3.06 -13.40
CA ASN A 122 -4.15 -3.75 -14.67
C ASN A 122 -4.36 -5.28 -14.60
N SER A 123 -4.38 -5.88 -13.41
CA SER A 123 -4.55 -7.33 -13.22
C SER A 123 -5.85 -7.69 -12.50
N ASN A 124 -6.21 -6.97 -11.43
CA ASN A 124 -7.46 -7.23 -10.70
C ASN A 124 -8.67 -6.51 -11.31
N GLY A 125 -8.46 -5.48 -12.13
CA GLY A 125 -9.52 -4.69 -12.76
C GLY A 125 -10.32 -3.82 -11.80
N VAL A 126 -9.76 -3.50 -10.62
CA VAL A 126 -10.36 -2.59 -9.63
C VAL A 126 -9.83 -1.18 -9.82
N ASP A 127 -10.65 -0.18 -9.51
CA ASP A 127 -10.20 1.20 -9.51
C ASP A 127 -9.26 1.47 -8.33
N VAL A 128 -8.45 2.52 -8.46
CA VAL A 128 -7.41 2.81 -7.47
C VAL A 128 -7.46 4.26 -7.04
N ASN A 129 -7.48 4.45 -5.73
CA ASN A 129 -7.27 5.72 -5.05
C ASN A 129 -5.85 5.75 -4.49
N LEU A 130 -4.91 6.21 -5.32
CA LEU A 130 -3.48 6.23 -5.02
C LEU A 130 -3.13 7.54 -4.30
N LYS A 131 -2.76 7.44 -3.02
CA LYS A 131 -2.46 8.62 -2.19
C LYS A 131 -1.26 8.39 -1.26
N PRO A 132 -0.52 9.45 -0.89
CA PRO A 132 0.51 9.33 0.15
C PRO A 132 -0.07 8.78 1.46
N LEU A 133 0.72 7.98 2.18
CA LEU A 133 0.28 7.36 3.44
C LEU A 133 -0.27 8.38 4.44
N SER A 134 0.39 9.53 4.59
CA SER A 134 -0.07 10.61 5.49
C SER A 134 -1.47 11.12 5.15
N GLN A 135 -1.80 11.20 3.86
CA GLN A 135 -3.12 11.62 3.40
C GLN A 135 -4.17 10.52 3.66
N ILE A 136 -3.82 9.25 3.45
CA ILE A 136 -4.69 8.10 3.79
C ILE A 136 -5.02 8.11 5.29
N ILE A 137 -4.01 8.27 6.16
CA ILE A 137 -4.23 8.32 7.61
C ILE A 137 -5.13 9.50 7.97
N LYS A 138 -4.93 10.67 7.36
CA LYS A 138 -5.76 11.86 7.61
C LYS A 138 -7.22 11.66 7.19
N ASP A 139 -7.46 11.07 6.03
CA ASP A 139 -8.79 11.02 5.42
C ASP A 139 -9.62 9.80 5.87
N GLU A 140 -8.96 8.68 6.16
CA GLU A 140 -9.64 7.39 6.37
C GLU A 140 -9.71 6.96 7.85
N THR A 141 -9.12 7.76 8.77
CA THR A 141 -9.14 7.49 10.22
C THR A 141 -9.95 8.51 11.02
N LYS A 142 -10.48 8.08 12.17
CA LYS A 142 -11.16 8.90 13.17
C LYS A 142 -10.36 8.94 14.46
#